data_AF-A0A7J3NLU0-F1
#
_entry.id   AF-A0A7J3NLU0-F1
#
_cell.length_a   1.000
_cell.length_b   1.000
_cell.length_c   1.000
_cell.angle_alpha   90.00
_cell.angle_beta   90.00
_cell.angle_gamma   90.00
#
_symmetry.space_group_name_H-M   'P 1'
#
loop_
_entity.id
_entity.type
_entity.pdbx_description
1 polymer ?
#
loop_
_entity_poly.entity_id
_entity_poly.type
_entity_poly.pdbx_seq_one_letter_code
_entity_poly.pdbx_strand_id
1 'polypeptide(L)'
;MELENIAKIDVKRELRSSIPEIVYARGKRKEHLVEVAREIVKKKGYVIVTKCNGEQLALLKKEFPESSFQLRTVEETGTIYVRRSDYEPVKTGGKVGILTGGTADIPIAEEAKLIAECMGCDVYVAYDVGVAGIHRVFKPLVEMVRNGVDVVVVVAGMEGALPSVVSGLVDLPVIGVPTSTGYGMGGVGVGALLTMLQSCSL
;
A
#
# COMPACT_ATOMS: atom_id res chain seq x y z
N MET A 1 -0.13 20.02 -13.74
CA MET A 1 0.52 21.21 -13.15
C MET A 1 2.01 21.04 -13.34
N GLU A 2 2.67 22.06 -13.86
CA GLU A 2 4.13 22.10 -13.88
C GLU A 2 4.56 22.98 -12.70
N LEU A 3 5.29 22.41 -11.74
CA LEU A 3 6.13 23.21 -10.84
C LEU A 3 7.40 23.50 -11.63
N GLU A 4 7.65 24.78 -11.93
CA GLU A 4 8.76 25.25 -12.78
C GLU A 4 10.03 24.42 -12.56
N ASN A 5 10.37 23.57 -13.54
CA ASN A 5 11.55 22.70 -13.58
C ASN A 5 11.74 21.65 -12.46
N ILE A 6 10.75 21.37 -11.61
CA ILE A 6 10.89 20.43 -10.48
C ILE A 6 10.12 19.12 -10.71
N ALA A 7 8.85 19.19 -11.08
CA ALA A 7 8.02 18.02 -11.34
C ALA A 7 6.77 18.38 -12.16
N LYS A 8 6.38 17.49 -13.08
CA LYS A 8 5.06 17.53 -13.74
C LYS A 8 4.09 16.66 -12.92
N ILE A 9 3.16 17.31 -12.23
CA ILE A 9 2.16 16.64 -11.38
C ILE A 9 0.86 16.52 -12.17
N ASP A 10 0.32 15.31 -12.29
CA ASP A 10 -0.97 15.09 -12.94
C ASP A 10 -2.12 15.21 -11.94
N VAL A 11 -2.49 16.46 -11.66
CA VAL A 11 -3.58 16.79 -10.74
C VAL A 11 -4.93 16.23 -11.23
N LYS A 12 -5.07 15.92 -12.52
CA LYS A 12 -6.31 15.38 -13.12
C LYS A 12 -6.38 13.85 -13.10
N ARG A 13 -5.36 13.14 -12.60
CA ARG A 13 -5.33 11.67 -12.57
C ARG A 13 -6.52 11.07 -11.83
N GLU A 14 -6.85 11.66 -10.69
CA GLU A 14 -7.94 11.25 -9.82
C GLU A 14 -9.32 11.40 -10.49
N LEU A 15 -9.50 12.45 -11.30
CA LEU A 15 -10.72 12.65 -12.10
C LEU A 15 -10.88 11.60 -13.22
N ARG A 16 -9.80 10.91 -13.60
CA ARG A 16 -9.82 9.89 -14.66
C ARG A 16 -9.84 8.46 -14.14
N SER A 17 -9.23 8.20 -12.98
CA SER A 17 -9.05 6.84 -12.48
C SER A 17 -9.40 6.63 -11.01
N SER A 18 -9.79 7.67 -10.26
CA SER A 18 -10.01 7.61 -8.79
C SER A 18 -8.80 7.12 -7.99
N ILE A 19 -7.59 7.19 -8.57
CA ILE A 19 -6.34 6.76 -7.92
C ILE A 19 -5.61 8.01 -7.39
N PRO A 20 -5.16 8.00 -6.12
CA PRO A 20 -4.41 9.11 -5.55
C PRO A 20 -3.07 9.32 -6.28
N GLU A 21 -2.64 10.56 -6.38
CA GLU A 21 -1.30 10.87 -6.90
C GLU A 21 -0.27 10.59 -5.80
N ILE A 22 0.76 9.81 -6.12
CA ILE A 22 1.80 9.40 -5.18
C ILE A 22 3.12 10.07 -5.55
N VAL A 23 3.75 10.73 -4.58
CA VAL A 23 5.06 11.37 -4.74
C VAL A 23 6.16 10.37 -4.42
N TYR A 24 6.97 10.03 -5.41
CA TYR A 24 8.17 9.22 -5.20
C TYR A 24 9.33 10.08 -4.65
N ALA A 25 9.84 9.77 -3.46
CA ALA A 25 10.85 10.59 -2.77
C ALA A 25 12.31 10.21 -3.06
N ARG A 26 12.59 8.96 -3.41
CA ARG A 26 13.97 8.49 -3.63
C ARG A 26 14.63 9.28 -4.75
N GLY A 27 15.82 9.82 -4.46
CA GLY A 27 16.60 10.64 -5.39
C GLY A 27 16.17 12.11 -5.50
N LYS A 28 15.08 12.54 -4.83
CA LYS A 28 14.70 13.95 -4.76
C LYS A 28 15.47 14.70 -3.69
N ARG A 29 15.83 15.96 -4.00
CA ARG A 29 16.32 16.92 -3.00
C ARG A 29 15.23 17.18 -1.95
N LYS A 30 15.65 17.36 -0.70
CA LYS A 30 14.75 17.51 0.46
C LYS A 30 13.82 18.71 0.31
N GLU A 31 14.35 19.81 -0.21
CA GLU A 31 13.64 21.07 -0.41
C GLU A 31 12.54 20.91 -1.47
N HIS A 32 12.88 20.26 -2.59
CA HIS A 32 11.92 19.98 -3.66
C HIS A 32 10.81 19.03 -3.20
N LEU A 33 11.14 18.05 -2.35
CA LEU A 33 10.16 17.10 -1.84
C LEU A 33 9.09 17.81 -1.01
N VAL A 34 9.52 18.70 -0.11
CA VAL A 34 8.63 19.50 0.73
C VAL A 34 7.76 20.44 -0.11
N GLU A 35 8.36 21.14 -1.06
CA GLU A 35 7.63 22.07 -1.94
C GLU A 35 6.54 21.35 -2.74
N VAL A 36 6.88 20.22 -3.36
CA VAL A 36 5.93 19.37 -4.08
C VAL A 36 4.82 18.89 -3.16
N ALA A 37 5.16 18.40 -1.96
CA ALA A 37 4.17 17.91 -1.01
C ALA A 37 3.21 19.04 -0.58
N ARG A 38 3.73 20.22 -0.25
CA ARG A 38 2.94 21.38 0.19
C ARG A 38 1.94 21.83 -0.88
N GLU A 39 2.39 21.92 -2.12
CA GLU A 39 1.52 22.32 -3.23
C GLU A 39 0.43 21.29 -3.54
N ILE A 40 0.73 19.99 -3.41
CA ILE A 40 -0.30 18.95 -3.58
C ILE A 40 -1.33 19.04 -2.45
N VAL A 41 -0.90 19.11 -1.19
CA VAL A 41 -1.82 19.21 -0.04
C VAL A 41 -2.68 20.46 -0.13
N LYS A 42 -2.11 21.60 -0.54
CA LYS A 42 -2.86 22.86 -0.72
C LYS A 42 -3.99 22.71 -1.74
N LYS A 43 -3.78 21.94 -2.81
CA LYS A 43 -4.75 21.79 -3.91
C LYS A 43 -5.74 20.66 -3.71
N LYS A 44 -5.28 19.53 -3.16
CA LYS A 44 -6.07 18.30 -3.03
C LYS A 44 -6.58 18.04 -1.62
N GLY A 45 -5.98 18.68 -0.62
CA GLY A 45 -6.23 18.42 0.79
C GLY A 45 -5.40 17.28 1.38
N TYR A 46 -4.65 16.53 0.56
CA TYR A 46 -3.78 15.46 1.02
C TYR A 46 -2.60 15.21 0.06
N VAL A 47 -1.59 14.48 0.53
CA VAL A 47 -0.49 13.94 -0.27
C VAL A 47 -0.04 12.59 0.28
N ILE A 48 0.34 11.69 -0.61
CA ILE A 48 1.04 10.44 -0.27
C ILE A 48 2.45 10.54 -0.82
N VAL A 49 3.44 10.24 0.01
CA VAL A 49 4.85 10.21 -0.37
C VAL A 49 5.44 8.84 -0.02
N THR A 50 6.11 8.20 -0.97
CA THR A 50 6.70 6.86 -0.80
C THR A 50 8.21 6.86 -0.98
N LYS A 51 8.84 5.82 -0.42
CA LYS A 51 10.30 5.59 -0.46
C LYS A 51 11.13 6.75 0.08
N CYS A 52 10.61 7.41 1.11
CA CYS A 52 11.34 8.38 1.91
C CYS A 52 12.44 7.68 2.72
N ASN A 53 13.61 8.30 2.83
CA ASN A 53 14.55 7.95 3.89
C ASN A 53 14.14 8.61 5.22
N GLY A 54 14.81 8.24 6.31
CA GLY A 54 14.49 8.76 7.65
C GLY A 54 14.55 10.29 7.77
N GLU A 55 15.52 10.93 7.09
CA GLU A 55 15.65 12.39 7.09
C GLU A 55 14.50 13.08 6.34
N GLN A 56 14.07 12.51 5.21
CA GLN A 56 12.94 12.99 4.43
C GLN A 56 11.62 12.83 5.21
N LEU A 57 11.42 11.70 5.90
CA LEU A 57 10.26 11.50 6.78
C LEU A 57 10.24 12.52 7.91
N ALA A 58 11.36 12.71 8.61
CA ALA A 58 11.46 13.68 9.71
C ALA A 58 11.17 15.11 9.21
N LEU A 59 11.68 15.47 8.04
CA LEU A 59 11.42 16.78 7.43
C LEU A 59 9.93 16.97 7.10
N LEU A 60 9.29 15.97 6.49
CA LEU A 60 7.86 16.04 6.17
C LEU A 60 6.99 16.11 7.44
N LYS A 61 7.31 15.32 8.48
CA LYS A 61 6.61 15.40 9.78
C LYS A 61 6.75 16.78 10.43
N LYS A 62 7.91 17.42 10.30
CA LYS A 62 8.14 18.79 10.81
C LYS A 62 7.37 19.84 10.01
N GLU A 63 7.32 19.68 8.69
CA GLU A 63 6.63 20.61 7.78
C GLU A 63 5.11 20.57 7.96
N PHE A 64 4.54 19.40 8.24
CA PHE A 64 3.10 19.20 8.41
C PHE A 64 2.77 18.87 9.87
N PRO A 65 2.63 19.89 10.74
CA PRO A 65 2.37 19.67 12.16
C PRO A 65 0.96 19.10 12.41
N GLU A 66 0.84 18.23 13.42
CA GLU A 66 -0.43 17.57 13.79
C GLU A 66 -1.54 18.55 14.25
N SER A 67 -1.20 19.80 14.53
CA SER A 67 -2.17 20.85 14.83
C SER A 67 -3.08 21.20 13.64
N SER A 68 -2.61 20.97 12.40
CA SER A 68 -3.32 21.34 11.17
C SER A 68 -3.48 20.18 10.19
N PHE A 69 -2.77 19.08 10.42
CA PHE A 69 -2.74 17.91 9.56
C PHE A 69 -2.90 16.63 10.36
N GLN A 70 -3.40 15.59 9.71
CA GLN A 70 -3.33 14.22 10.21
C GLN A 70 -2.31 13.46 9.40
N LEU A 71 -1.45 12.71 10.10
CA LEU A 71 -0.33 12.00 9.52
C LEU A 71 -0.46 10.51 9.80
N ARG A 72 -0.16 9.70 8.79
CA ARG A 72 0.00 8.24 8.94
C ARG A 72 1.27 7.83 8.23
N THR A 73 2.05 6.96 8.85
CA THR A 73 3.34 6.52 8.30
C THR A 73 3.49 5.02 8.37
N VAL A 74 4.14 4.47 7.36
CA VAL A 74 4.72 3.12 7.36
C VAL A 74 6.22 3.31 7.22
N GLU A 75 6.91 3.35 8.36
CA GLU A 75 8.30 3.83 8.42
C GLU A 75 9.26 2.88 7.70
N GLU A 76 9.02 1.57 7.83
CA GLU A 76 9.81 0.50 7.23
C GLU A 76 9.83 0.57 5.70
N THR A 77 8.76 1.10 5.07
CA THR A 77 8.71 1.29 3.61
C THR A 77 9.00 2.73 3.18
N GLY A 78 9.20 3.64 4.14
CA GLY A 78 9.40 5.05 3.87
C GLY A 78 8.14 5.73 3.33
N THR A 79 6.95 5.31 3.77
CA THR A 79 5.68 5.86 3.28
C THR A 79 5.06 6.79 4.30
N ILE A 80 4.58 7.93 3.84
CA ILE A 80 3.86 8.92 4.65
C ILE A 80 2.64 9.44 3.88
N TYR A 81 1.51 9.42 4.55
CA TYR A 81 0.28 10.07 4.15
C TYR A 81 0.04 11.28 5.04
N VAL A 82 -0.16 12.42 4.41
CA VAL A 82 -0.51 13.68 5.09
C VAL A 82 -1.83 14.16 4.52
N ARG A 83 -2.79 14.48 5.38
CA ARG A 83 -4.04 15.15 4.99
C ARG A 83 -4.31 16.35 5.89
N ARG A 84 -5.00 17.35 5.37
CA ARG A 84 -5.58 18.41 6.19
C ARG A 84 -6.62 17.81 7.12
N SER A 85 -6.77 18.39 8.32
CA SER A 85 -7.74 17.92 9.30
C SER A 85 -9.20 18.02 8.85
N ASP A 86 -9.50 18.86 7.85
CA ASP A 86 -10.83 19.04 7.26
C ASP A 86 -11.05 18.25 5.96
N TYR A 87 -10.06 17.46 5.52
CA TYR A 87 -10.18 16.60 4.34
C TYR A 87 -10.53 15.18 4.77
N GLU A 88 -11.60 14.60 4.24
CA GLU A 88 -11.92 13.18 4.43
C GLU A 88 -12.02 12.48 3.06
N PRO A 89 -11.39 11.31 2.87
CA PRO A 89 -11.58 10.52 1.65
C PRO A 89 -13.05 10.18 1.42
N VAL A 90 -13.50 10.31 0.18
CA VAL A 90 -14.86 9.88 -0.20
C VAL A 90 -14.92 8.37 -0.15
N LYS A 91 -15.84 7.82 0.65
CA LYS A 91 -16.06 6.38 0.74
C LYS A 91 -16.60 5.85 -0.60
N THR A 92 -15.94 4.82 -1.12
CA THR A 92 -16.35 4.15 -2.37
C THR A 92 -17.31 2.99 -2.13
N GLY A 93 -17.37 2.50 -0.88
CA GLY A 93 -18.07 1.28 -0.51
C GLY A 93 -17.30 -0.01 -0.81
N GLY A 94 -16.14 0.08 -1.49
CA GLY A 94 -15.29 -1.06 -1.78
C GLY A 94 -14.61 -1.60 -0.52
N LYS A 95 -14.49 -2.92 -0.43
CA LYS A 95 -13.92 -3.64 0.70
C LYS A 95 -12.75 -4.50 0.26
N VAL A 96 -11.59 -4.27 0.85
CA VAL A 96 -10.33 -4.94 0.49
C VAL A 96 -9.87 -5.82 1.65
N GLY A 97 -9.68 -7.11 1.39
CA GLY A 97 -8.98 -8.02 2.30
C GLY A 97 -7.48 -7.96 2.03
N ILE A 98 -6.64 -7.91 3.05
CA ILE A 98 -5.17 -7.96 2.92
C ILE A 98 -4.61 -9.05 3.81
N LEU A 99 -3.85 -9.96 3.22
CA LEU A 99 -3.21 -11.08 3.91
C LEU A 99 -1.69 -11.02 3.76
N THR A 100 -0.94 -11.40 4.80
CA THR A 100 0.51 -11.60 4.67
C THR A 100 0.93 -13.04 4.88
N GLY A 101 1.96 -13.47 4.14
CA GLY A 101 2.60 -14.77 4.32
C GLY A 101 3.35 -14.86 5.64
N GLY A 102 4.15 -13.85 5.97
CA GLY A 102 4.87 -13.78 7.23
C GLY A 102 4.90 -12.38 7.83
N THR A 103 5.58 -12.25 8.97
CA THR A 103 5.78 -10.98 9.66
C THR A 103 6.66 -10.01 8.86
N ALA A 104 7.63 -10.54 8.09
CA ALA A 104 8.51 -9.74 7.24
C ALA A 104 7.75 -9.01 6.11
N ASP A 105 6.55 -9.48 5.75
CA ASP A 105 5.72 -8.91 4.70
C ASP A 105 4.76 -7.83 5.21
N ILE A 106 4.62 -7.67 6.55
CA ILE A 106 3.70 -6.72 7.19
C ILE A 106 3.94 -5.27 6.72
N PRO A 107 5.17 -4.75 6.62
CA PRO A 107 5.40 -3.40 6.12
C PRO A 107 4.78 -3.13 4.74
N ILE A 108 4.85 -4.11 3.83
CA ILE A 108 4.29 -3.98 2.48
C ILE A 108 2.75 -4.05 2.54
N ALA A 109 2.18 -4.86 3.41
CA ALA A 109 0.74 -4.89 3.63
C ALA A 109 0.18 -3.62 4.30
N GLU A 110 0.90 -3.02 5.24
CA GLU A 110 0.52 -1.73 5.84
C GLU A 110 0.59 -0.60 4.80
N GLU A 111 1.57 -0.61 3.89
CA GLU A 111 1.59 0.31 2.74
C GLU A 111 0.36 0.11 1.85
N ALA A 112 0.01 -1.14 1.50
CA ALA A 112 -1.18 -1.45 0.71
C ALA A 112 -2.49 -1.03 1.40
N LYS A 113 -2.60 -1.28 2.71
CA LYS A 113 -3.74 -0.86 3.55
C LYS A 113 -3.88 0.66 3.52
N LEU A 114 -2.79 1.39 3.75
CA LEU A 114 -2.78 2.85 3.73
C LEU A 114 -3.32 3.38 2.40
N ILE A 115 -2.86 2.81 1.26
CA ILE A 115 -3.33 3.23 -0.06
C ILE A 115 -4.81 2.92 -0.26
N ALA A 116 -5.27 1.71 0.09
CA ALA A 116 -6.67 1.33 -0.05
C ALA A 116 -7.61 2.22 0.79
N GLU A 117 -7.23 2.55 2.02
CA GLU A 117 -7.99 3.48 2.86
C GLU A 117 -7.96 4.91 2.29
N CYS A 118 -6.84 5.37 1.72
CA CYS A 118 -6.77 6.65 1.00
C CYS A 118 -7.70 6.69 -0.21
N MET A 119 -7.94 5.54 -0.86
CA MET A 119 -8.89 5.38 -1.96
C MET A 119 -10.35 5.27 -1.50
N GLY A 120 -10.61 5.38 -0.19
CA GLY A 120 -11.97 5.35 0.37
C GLY A 120 -12.54 3.94 0.56
N CYS A 121 -11.70 2.90 0.48
CA CYS A 121 -12.11 1.53 0.76
C CYS A 121 -12.11 1.24 2.27
N ASP A 122 -12.90 0.25 2.68
CA ASP A 122 -12.78 -0.39 3.99
C ASP A 122 -11.80 -1.57 3.88
N VAL A 123 -10.89 -1.70 4.85
CA VAL A 123 -9.81 -2.68 4.77
C VAL A 123 -9.87 -3.66 5.93
N TYR A 124 -9.82 -4.94 5.60
CA TYR A 124 -9.77 -6.07 6.52
C TYR A 124 -8.39 -6.70 6.41
N VAL A 125 -7.69 -6.89 7.53
CA VAL A 125 -6.30 -7.39 7.51
C VAL A 125 -6.14 -8.66 8.34
N ALA A 126 -5.29 -9.55 7.86
CA ALA A 126 -4.78 -10.66 8.65
C ALA A 126 -3.29 -10.88 8.35
N TYR A 127 -2.47 -10.82 9.40
CA TYR A 127 -1.03 -10.93 9.26
C TYR A 127 -0.53 -12.32 9.67
N ASP A 128 0.57 -12.75 9.05
CA ASP A 128 1.29 -13.99 9.34
C ASP A 128 0.43 -15.26 9.18
N VAL A 129 -0.29 -15.34 8.06
CA VAL A 129 -1.17 -16.45 7.69
C VAL A 129 -0.57 -17.36 6.61
N GLY A 130 0.77 -17.44 6.56
CA GLY A 130 1.52 -18.16 5.54
C GLY A 130 1.28 -19.66 5.47
N VAL A 131 1.78 -20.25 4.38
CA VAL A 131 1.55 -21.65 4.00
C VAL A 131 2.07 -22.63 5.05
N ALA A 132 3.18 -22.33 5.72
CA ALA A 132 3.74 -23.16 6.79
C ALA A 132 2.74 -23.42 7.94
N GLY A 133 1.77 -22.53 8.13
CA GLY A 133 0.66 -22.68 9.06
C GLY A 133 -0.66 -22.47 8.37
N ILE A 134 -0.92 -23.18 7.26
CA ILE A 134 -2.06 -22.88 6.37
C ILE A 134 -3.42 -22.79 7.07
N HIS A 135 -3.61 -23.52 8.16
CA HIS A 135 -4.83 -23.44 8.97
C HIS A 135 -5.13 -22.02 9.49
N ARG A 136 -4.12 -21.16 9.63
CA ARG A 136 -4.26 -19.76 10.04
C ARG A 136 -4.98 -18.89 9.02
N VAL A 137 -5.03 -19.29 7.74
CA VAL A 137 -5.68 -18.52 6.66
C VAL A 137 -7.21 -18.65 6.67
N PHE A 138 -7.74 -19.79 7.14
CA PHE A 138 -9.16 -20.10 6.96
C PHE A 138 -10.09 -19.17 7.74
N LYS A 139 -9.80 -18.92 9.02
CA LYS A 139 -10.66 -18.05 9.85
C LYS A 139 -10.73 -16.62 9.29
N PRO A 140 -9.61 -15.95 9.00
CA PRO A 140 -9.64 -14.63 8.38
C PRO A 140 -10.37 -14.58 7.03
N LEU A 141 -10.18 -15.58 6.17
CA LEU A 141 -10.90 -15.64 4.89
C LEU A 141 -12.42 -15.76 5.09
N VAL A 142 -12.86 -16.62 6.00
CA VAL A 142 -14.29 -16.74 6.34
C VAL A 142 -14.85 -15.41 6.85
N GLU A 143 -14.10 -14.71 7.71
CA GLU A 143 -14.49 -13.39 8.19
C GLU A 143 -14.54 -12.35 7.06
N MET A 144 -13.56 -12.32 6.16
CA MET A 144 -13.54 -11.42 5.00
C MET A 144 -14.74 -11.65 4.07
N VAL A 145 -15.02 -12.92 3.72
CA VAL A 145 -16.17 -13.28 2.89
C VAL A 145 -17.48 -12.90 3.57
N ARG A 146 -17.63 -13.17 4.88
CA ARG A 146 -18.82 -12.77 5.65
C ARG A 146 -19.03 -11.26 5.70
N ASN A 147 -17.95 -10.49 5.74
CA ASN A 147 -18.01 -9.04 5.70
C ASN A 147 -18.25 -8.47 4.30
N GLY A 148 -18.31 -9.33 3.27
CA GLY A 148 -18.53 -8.93 1.88
C GLY A 148 -17.33 -8.22 1.27
N VAL A 149 -16.11 -8.72 1.51
CA VAL A 149 -14.91 -8.23 0.82
C VAL A 149 -15.02 -8.48 -0.69
N ASP A 150 -14.65 -7.47 -1.49
CA ASP A 150 -14.75 -7.50 -2.95
C ASP A 150 -13.49 -8.05 -3.62
N VAL A 151 -12.33 -7.91 -2.98
CA VAL A 151 -11.01 -8.31 -3.50
C VAL A 151 -10.06 -8.65 -2.37
N VAL A 152 -9.21 -9.66 -2.56
CA VAL A 152 -8.17 -10.05 -1.59
C VAL A 152 -6.78 -9.76 -2.16
N VAL A 153 -6.00 -8.95 -1.46
CA VAL A 153 -4.59 -8.70 -1.73
C VAL A 153 -3.75 -9.61 -0.84
N VAL A 154 -2.85 -10.39 -1.44
CA VAL A 154 -2.02 -11.36 -0.72
C VAL A 154 -0.55 -11.00 -0.91
N VAL A 155 0.10 -10.62 0.18
CA VAL A 155 1.47 -10.14 0.22
C VAL A 155 2.40 -11.25 0.72
N ALA A 156 3.32 -11.73 -0.12
CA ALA A 156 4.21 -12.85 0.23
C ALA A 156 5.54 -12.81 -0.53
N GLY A 157 6.65 -13.15 0.13
CA GLY A 157 7.99 -13.01 -0.46
C GLY A 157 8.85 -14.25 -0.67
N MET A 158 8.67 -15.33 0.09
CA MET A 158 9.50 -16.54 -0.01
C MET A 158 9.25 -17.29 -1.35
N GLU A 159 8.55 -18.41 -1.32
CA GLU A 159 8.06 -19.10 -2.51
C GLU A 159 6.84 -18.43 -3.13
N GLY A 160 6.20 -17.48 -2.45
CA GLY A 160 5.07 -16.72 -2.98
C GLY A 160 3.83 -17.56 -3.30
N ALA A 161 3.66 -18.72 -2.66
CA ALA A 161 2.57 -19.67 -2.94
C ALA A 161 1.22 -19.28 -2.33
N LEU A 162 1.19 -18.42 -1.30
CA LEU A 162 -0.03 -18.07 -0.58
C LEU A 162 -1.15 -17.50 -1.47
N PRO A 163 -0.91 -16.61 -2.45
CA PRO A 163 -1.98 -16.10 -3.32
C PRO A 163 -2.71 -17.21 -4.08
N SER A 164 -1.97 -18.22 -4.58
CA SER A 164 -2.53 -19.36 -5.31
C SER A 164 -3.36 -20.27 -4.41
N VAL A 165 -2.97 -20.41 -3.14
CA VAL A 165 -3.79 -21.12 -2.16
C VAL A 165 -5.07 -20.34 -1.85
N VAL A 166 -4.96 -19.03 -1.63
CA VAL A 166 -6.11 -18.16 -1.35
C VAL A 166 -7.10 -18.16 -2.51
N SER A 167 -6.64 -18.06 -3.76
CA SER A 167 -7.53 -18.09 -4.94
C SER A 167 -8.27 -19.41 -5.12
N GLY A 168 -7.71 -20.53 -4.65
CA GLY A 168 -8.43 -21.80 -4.60
C GLY A 168 -9.48 -21.91 -3.48
N LEU A 169 -9.53 -20.96 -2.54
CA LEU A 169 -10.40 -20.98 -1.36
C LEU A 169 -11.53 -19.95 -1.39
N VAL A 170 -11.49 -18.96 -2.30
CA VAL A 170 -12.49 -17.91 -2.40
C VAL A 170 -12.91 -17.67 -3.85
N ASP A 171 -14.17 -17.31 -4.06
CA ASP A 171 -14.73 -16.89 -5.36
C ASP A 171 -14.60 -15.37 -5.53
N LEU A 172 -13.45 -14.81 -5.16
CA LEU A 172 -13.14 -13.38 -5.19
C LEU A 172 -11.86 -13.15 -5.99
N PRO A 173 -11.71 -12.00 -6.68
CA PRO A 173 -10.43 -11.62 -7.27
C PRO A 173 -9.30 -11.63 -6.23
N VAL A 174 -8.19 -12.28 -6.56
CA VAL A 174 -6.98 -12.32 -5.72
C VAL A 174 -5.83 -11.62 -6.42
N ILE A 175 -5.23 -10.64 -5.74
CA ILE A 175 -4.07 -9.88 -6.22
C ILE A 175 -2.84 -10.32 -5.43
N GLY A 176 -1.89 -10.99 -6.10
CA GLY A 176 -0.60 -11.34 -5.51
C GLY A 176 0.38 -10.16 -5.51
N VAL A 177 0.99 -9.88 -4.36
CA VAL A 177 2.04 -8.86 -4.20
C VAL A 177 3.34 -9.56 -3.78
N PRO A 178 4.28 -9.80 -4.71
CA PRO A 178 5.54 -10.43 -4.39
C PRO A 178 6.44 -9.46 -3.64
N THR A 179 6.95 -9.85 -2.48
CA THR A 179 7.90 -9.04 -1.69
C THR A 179 9.34 -9.54 -1.86
N SER A 180 10.31 -8.69 -1.52
CA SER A 180 11.74 -9.03 -1.61
C SER A 180 12.31 -9.71 -0.36
N THR A 181 11.48 -10.25 0.53
CA THR A 181 11.91 -10.86 1.80
C THR A 181 12.55 -12.24 1.63
N GLY A 182 12.32 -12.92 0.50
CA GLY A 182 12.87 -14.24 0.20
C GLY A 182 14.41 -14.29 0.13
N TYR A 183 14.98 -15.39 0.61
CA TYR A 183 16.42 -15.69 0.56
C TYR A 183 16.70 -17.03 -0.16
N GLY A 184 17.97 -17.30 -0.46
CA GLY A 184 18.37 -18.52 -1.16
C GLY A 184 18.08 -18.47 -2.67
N MET A 185 17.72 -19.61 -3.25
CA MET A 185 17.40 -19.70 -4.68
C MET A 185 16.10 -18.93 -4.97
N GLY A 186 16.17 -17.94 -5.85
CA GLY A 186 15.05 -17.02 -6.08
C GLY A 186 14.90 -15.95 -4.99
N GLY A 187 15.95 -15.65 -4.22
CA GLY A 187 15.94 -14.56 -3.25
C GLY A 187 15.63 -13.19 -3.86
N VAL A 188 15.56 -12.15 -3.02
CA VAL A 188 15.16 -10.77 -3.37
C VAL A 188 13.80 -10.65 -4.07
N GLY A 189 12.96 -11.68 -3.94
CA GLY A 189 11.60 -11.73 -4.46
C GLY A 189 11.47 -12.34 -5.86
N VAL A 190 12.55 -12.85 -6.46
CA VAL A 190 12.49 -13.47 -7.80
C VAL A 190 11.63 -14.74 -7.77
N GLY A 191 11.78 -15.57 -6.75
CA GLY A 191 11.02 -16.80 -6.56
C GLY A 191 9.52 -16.53 -6.37
N ALA A 192 9.18 -15.59 -5.48
CA ALA A 192 7.80 -15.16 -5.30
C ALA A 192 7.19 -14.56 -6.58
N LEU A 193 7.92 -13.68 -7.29
CA LEU A 193 7.45 -13.07 -8.53
C LEU A 193 7.15 -14.12 -9.60
N LEU A 194 8.09 -15.03 -9.86
CA LEU A 194 7.92 -16.08 -10.87
C LEU A 194 6.76 -17.01 -10.49
N THR A 195 6.67 -17.41 -9.23
CA THR A 195 5.59 -18.28 -8.76
C THR A 195 4.24 -17.61 -8.94
N MET A 196 4.06 -16.35 -8.55
CA MET A 196 2.78 -15.65 -8.69
C MET A 196 2.40 -15.40 -10.16
N LEU A 197 3.36 -15.15 -11.05
CA LEU A 197 3.10 -14.95 -12.48
C LEU A 197 2.83 -16.26 -13.24
N GLN A 198 3.41 -17.37 -12.81
CA GLN A 198 3.31 -18.68 -13.47
C GLN A 198 2.28 -19.61 -12.82
N SER A 199 1.69 -19.20 -11.70
CA SER A 199 0.69 -20.00 -11.01
C SER A 199 -0.54 -20.17 -11.90
N CYS A 200 -0.91 -21.43 -12.10
CA CYS A 200 -2.21 -21.78 -12.64
C CYS A 200 -3.22 -21.72 -11.50
N SER A 201 -3.82 -20.55 -11.28
CA SER A 201 -5.06 -20.44 -10.52
C SER A 201 -6.24 -20.49 -11.47
N LEU A 202 -7.35 -21.08 -11.01
CA LEU A 202 -8.61 -21.27 -11.74
C LEU A 202 -9.13 -19.98 -12.39
#